data_AF-E4XA49-F1
#
_entry.id   AF-E4XA49-F1
#
_cell.length_a   1.000
_cell.length_b   1.000
_cell.length_c   1.000
_cell.angle_alpha   90.00
_cell.angle_beta   90.00
_cell.angle_gamma   90.00
#
_symmetry.space_group_name_H-M   'P 1'
#
loop_
_entity.id
_entity.type
_entity.pdbx_description
1 polymer ?
#
loop_
_entity_poly.entity_id
_entity_poly.type
_entity_poly.pdbx_seq_one_letter_code
_entity_poly.pdbx_strand_id
1 'polypeptide(L)'
;MTGGEISETTEASEIDRNDQPNLNSDFTDDFHSQFHKSIVKPLSENERAEWLKKIWISKDLPSHAQEDDIKLLFWYAKQGERRANSEVTIRHTKERDVPGKDPFCGGCQVAVDRKLENEADGIIFNTGKMFSYLKGKGYCPVTTTNTLERANGKSDEAIFPNQDKRDKEQFYIFYQRESGTKGHEHSSLMTEEIDGMFNLTVSYRTDSDAVRRFGMIEESIQFARFDGKNIEYSDEEYFRRLMDKKTKKHLAAWFVSNCDHTEGAVKRWEYGESLMNAGLRLYGEGECFGKVTERSFSKEKKKTKKFTLDNVKFYLAFENAYHCNDYISEKFWRNGFHSETVPVVFGPHPDDVMKVAPPNSFIHSEWFTSPAQLVSYLEWLDRNDDAYLDYHQWRTLLLPQSEGENYVHSIFNLGVDELGYCMLCRKIREMRSAKLHQSYKSVMKFWHYDLYDECKENIEFQPFQTSIRQNKRSWKSL
;
A
#
# COMPACT_ATOMS: atom_id res chain seq x y z
N MET A 1 -50.24 35.56 -18.04
CA MET A 1 -51.21 34.46 -18.16
C MET A 1 -50.56 33.46 -19.10
N THR A 2 -50.11 32.27 -18.77
CA THR A 2 -50.23 31.29 -17.67
C THR A 2 -48.98 30.40 -17.89
N GLY A 3 -48.10 30.14 -16.92
CA GLY A 3 -48.36 29.35 -15.72
C GLY A 3 -48.45 27.87 -16.09
N GLY A 4 -47.33 27.14 -15.99
CA GLY A 4 -47.26 25.70 -16.26
C GLY A 4 -45.90 25.13 -15.85
N GLU A 5 -45.78 24.78 -14.57
CA GLU A 5 -44.65 24.09 -13.95
C GLU A 5 -44.50 22.67 -14.54
N ILE A 6 -43.26 22.29 -14.87
CA ILE A 6 -42.88 20.90 -15.13
C ILE A 6 -42.29 20.37 -13.82
N SER A 7 -43.09 19.58 -13.08
CA SER A 7 -42.61 18.82 -11.94
C SER A 7 -41.94 17.53 -12.43
N GLU A 8 -40.62 17.44 -12.33
CA GLU A 8 -39.90 16.17 -12.45
C GLU A 8 -40.03 15.38 -11.15
N THR A 9 -40.94 14.40 -11.11
CA THR A 9 -40.90 13.31 -10.13
C THR A 9 -40.07 12.18 -10.72
N THR A 10 -38.80 12.09 -10.34
CA THR A 10 -37.99 10.88 -10.51
C THR A 10 -38.24 9.95 -9.33
N GLU A 11 -39.31 9.16 -9.41
CA GLU A 11 -39.42 7.93 -8.61
C GLU A 11 -38.34 6.97 -9.10
N ALA A 12 -37.39 6.65 -8.22
CA ALA A 12 -36.47 5.54 -8.43
C ALA A 12 -37.31 4.26 -8.50
N SER A 13 -37.36 3.64 -9.67
CA SER A 13 -38.01 2.34 -9.86
C SER A 13 -37.29 1.29 -9.01
N GLU A 14 -37.95 0.82 -7.96
CA GLU A 14 -37.64 -0.47 -7.35
C GLU A 14 -37.90 -1.55 -8.41
N ILE A 15 -36.83 -2.17 -8.90
CA ILE A 15 -36.92 -3.34 -9.77
C ILE A 15 -37.44 -4.49 -8.91
N ASP A 16 -38.65 -4.95 -9.23
CA ASP A 16 -39.29 -6.13 -8.66
C ASP A 16 -38.39 -7.37 -8.87
N ARG A 17 -38.00 -8.02 -7.77
CA ARG A 17 -36.98 -9.09 -7.73
C ARG A 17 -37.55 -10.50 -7.85
N ASN A 18 -38.74 -10.67 -8.44
CA ASN A 18 -39.44 -11.96 -8.39
C ASN A 18 -39.26 -12.88 -9.62
N ASP A 19 -38.47 -12.51 -10.63
CA ASP A 19 -38.33 -13.32 -11.86
C ASP A 19 -36.87 -13.52 -12.34
N GLN A 20 -35.91 -13.65 -11.41
CA GLN A 20 -34.59 -14.21 -11.77
C GLN A 20 -34.52 -15.72 -11.47
N PRO A 21 -34.08 -16.57 -12.42
CA PRO A 21 -33.86 -17.99 -12.15
C PRO A 21 -32.89 -18.13 -10.99
N ASN A 22 -33.23 -19.01 -10.05
CA ASN A 22 -32.52 -19.20 -8.78
C ASN A 22 -31.11 -19.78 -9.03
N LEU A 23 -30.14 -18.91 -9.36
CA LEU A 23 -28.72 -19.23 -9.54
C LEU A 23 -28.05 -19.82 -8.28
N ASN A 24 -28.75 -19.85 -7.14
CA ASN A 24 -28.25 -20.33 -5.86
C ASN A 24 -28.58 -21.81 -5.55
N SER A 25 -29.30 -22.55 -6.42
CA SER A 25 -29.64 -23.96 -6.13
C SER A 25 -28.42 -24.88 -6.03
N ASP A 26 -27.28 -24.48 -6.58
CA ASP A 26 -26.05 -25.27 -6.62
C ASP A 26 -25.12 -25.04 -5.42
N PHE A 27 -25.40 -24.04 -4.56
CA PHE A 27 -24.52 -23.65 -3.45
C PHE A 27 -25.20 -23.81 -2.09
N THR A 28 -25.32 -25.06 -1.64
CA THR A 28 -25.95 -25.41 -0.35
C THR A 28 -25.09 -25.00 0.85
N ASP A 29 -25.69 -24.92 2.05
CA ASP A 29 -24.94 -24.67 3.29
C ASP A 29 -23.86 -25.74 3.56
N ASP A 30 -24.10 -27.00 3.16
CA ASP A 30 -23.12 -28.08 3.25
C ASP A 30 -21.94 -27.87 2.29
N PHE A 31 -22.22 -27.45 1.05
CA PHE A 31 -21.18 -27.08 0.09
C PHE A 31 -20.27 -25.98 0.67
N HIS A 32 -20.86 -24.89 1.19
CA HIS A 32 -20.09 -23.79 1.78
C HIS A 32 -19.33 -24.20 3.03
N SER A 33 -19.90 -25.05 3.88
CA SER A 33 -19.21 -25.59 5.07
C SER A 33 -17.98 -26.41 4.70
N GLN A 34 -18.10 -27.29 3.69
CA GLN A 34 -16.98 -28.10 3.20
C GLN A 34 -15.92 -27.23 2.52
N PHE A 35 -16.35 -26.28 1.70
CA PHE A 35 -15.45 -25.32 1.06
C PHE A 35 -14.70 -24.49 2.09
N HIS A 36 -15.38 -23.94 3.10
CA HIS A 36 -14.78 -23.19 4.20
C HIS A 36 -13.68 -24.00 4.91
N LYS A 37 -13.97 -25.25 5.29
CA LYS A 37 -12.99 -26.16 5.92
C LYS A 37 -11.79 -26.49 5.02
N SER A 38 -11.93 -26.35 3.70
CA SER A 38 -10.83 -26.61 2.77
C SER A 38 -9.84 -25.44 2.70
N ILE A 39 -10.33 -24.19 2.85
CA ILE A 39 -9.51 -22.96 2.72
C ILE A 39 -9.17 -22.30 4.06
N VAL A 40 -9.95 -22.57 5.11
CA VAL A 40 -9.72 -22.10 6.49
C VAL A 40 -9.36 -23.30 7.35
N LYS A 41 -8.15 -23.30 7.90
CA LYS A 41 -7.64 -24.41 8.72
C LYS A 41 -7.17 -23.89 10.07
N PRO A 42 -7.64 -24.46 11.20
CA PRO A 42 -7.09 -24.14 12.50
C PRO A 42 -5.57 -24.34 12.51
N LEU A 43 -4.85 -23.38 13.07
CA LEU A 43 -3.41 -23.51 13.22
C LEU A 43 -3.09 -24.53 14.30
N SER A 44 -2.17 -25.44 13.99
CA SER A 44 -1.48 -26.22 15.01
C SER A 44 -0.66 -25.31 15.94
N GLU A 45 -0.30 -25.81 17.13
CA GLU A 45 0.55 -25.07 18.08
C GLU A 45 1.88 -24.64 17.45
N ASN A 46 2.47 -25.50 16.62
CA ASN A 46 3.71 -25.21 15.88
C ASN A 46 3.51 -24.08 14.86
N GLU A 47 2.43 -24.14 14.07
CA GLU A 47 2.13 -23.08 13.10
C GLU A 47 1.86 -21.75 13.80
N ARG A 48 1.17 -21.77 14.94
CA ARG A 48 0.95 -20.59 15.78
C ARG A 48 2.28 -19.99 16.25
N ALA A 49 3.20 -20.82 16.73
CA ALA A 49 4.53 -20.38 17.17
C ALA A 49 5.36 -19.78 16.01
N GLU A 50 5.31 -20.38 14.82
CA GLU A 50 5.99 -19.83 13.64
C GLU A 50 5.40 -18.49 13.20
N TRP A 51 4.07 -18.33 13.27
CA TRP A 51 3.43 -17.05 12.98
C TRP A 51 3.79 -15.96 13.98
N LEU A 52 3.89 -16.28 15.27
CA LEU A 52 4.35 -15.32 16.28
C LEU A 52 5.75 -14.76 15.94
N LYS A 53 6.66 -15.60 15.43
CA LYS A 53 8.00 -15.15 14.98
C LYS A 53 7.94 -14.26 13.73
N LYS A 54 7.05 -14.57 12.78
CA LYS A 54 6.90 -13.79 11.53
C LYS A 54 6.23 -12.44 11.73
N ILE A 55 5.30 -12.35 12.67
CA ILE A 55 4.54 -11.13 12.95
C ILE A 55 5.40 -10.17 13.78
N TRP A 56 5.94 -10.65 14.90
CA TRP A 56 6.61 -9.83 15.90
C TRP A 56 8.11 -9.73 15.67
N ILE A 57 8.51 -9.33 14.45
CA ILE A 57 9.94 -9.22 14.07
C ILE A 57 10.64 -7.99 14.65
N SER A 58 9.87 -6.99 15.12
CA SER A 58 10.43 -5.75 15.71
C SER A 58 11.30 -6.02 16.92
N LYS A 59 10.95 -7.02 17.72
CA LYS A 59 11.63 -7.35 18.98
C LYS A 59 13.09 -7.75 18.76
N ASP A 60 13.42 -8.25 17.58
CA ASP A 60 14.74 -8.79 17.23
C ASP A 60 15.54 -7.81 16.35
N LEU A 61 15.03 -6.60 16.09
CA LEU A 61 15.74 -5.62 15.27
C LEU A 61 16.92 -5.02 16.04
N PRO A 62 18.15 -5.04 15.48
CA PRO A 62 19.30 -4.45 16.15
C PRO A 62 19.15 -2.94 16.21
N SER A 63 19.65 -2.36 17.30
CA SER A 63 19.66 -0.92 17.52
C SER A 63 20.70 -0.22 16.65
N HIS A 64 20.35 0.95 16.11
CA HIS A 64 21.27 1.85 15.41
C HIS A 64 21.44 3.20 16.12
N ALA A 65 21.18 3.25 17.44
CA ALA A 65 21.26 4.50 18.22
C ALA A 65 22.66 5.14 18.20
N GLN A 66 23.71 4.34 18.00
CA GLN A 66 25.11 4.76 18.03
C GLN A 66 25.72 4.95 16.63
N GLU A 67 24.95 4.68 15.57
CA GLU A 67 25.42 4.77 14.19
C GLU A 67 25.40 6.21 13.67
N ASP A 68 26.12 6.45 12.57
CA ASP A 68 26.19 7.76 11.91
C ASP A 68 24.81 8.29 11.48
N ASP A 69 24.71 9.61 11.41
CA ASP A 69 23.50 10.27 10.94
C ASP A 69 23.36 10.13 9.42
N ILE A 70 22.13 9.93 8.96
CA ILE A 70 21.75 9.89 7.55
C ILE A 70 20.76 11.01 7.28
N LYS A 71 21.07 11.87 6.31
CA LYS A 71 20.22 12.95 5.79
C LYS A 71 19.66 12.55 4.42
N LEU A 72 18.34 12.45 4.34
CA LEU A 72 17.58 12.18 3.12
C LEU A 72 16.93 13.47 2.61
N LEU A 73 16.99 13.74 1.32
CA LEU A 73 16.42 14.93 0.69
C LEU A 73 15.35 14.56 -0.35
N PHE A 74 14.12 15.02 -0.18
CA PHE A 74 13.07 14.87 -1.19
C PHE A 74 13.17 15.95 -2.26
N TRP A 75 13.54 15.57 -3.48
CA TRP A 75 13.79 16.53 -4.54
C TRP A 75 12.51 17.22 -5.06
N TYR A 76 11.41 16.48 -5.25
CA TYR A 76 10.16 17.01 -5.82
C TYR A 76 9.06 17.27 -4.78
N ALA A 77 9.41 17.56 -3.53
CA ALA A 77 8.42 18.03 -2.55
C ALA A 77 7.94 19.45 -2.90
N LYS A 78 6.65 19.75 -2.69
CA LYS A 78 6.10 21.11 -2.92
C LYS A 78 6.67 22.07 -1.87
N GLN A 79 7.31 23.16 -2.29
CA GLN A 79 7.57 24.30 -1.42
C GLN A 79 6.20 24.83 -0.90
N GLY A 80 5.99 24.83 0.41
CA GLY A 80 4.75 25.30 1.06
C GLY A 80 3.78 24.24 1.61
N GLU A 81 4.02 22.93 1.47
CA GLU A 81 3.33 21.94 2.32
C GLU A 81 3.76 22.18 3.80
N ARG A 82 2.91 21.98 4.82
CA ARG A 82 3.18 22.36 6.24
C ARG A 82 4.50 21.83 6.86
N ARG A 83 5.27 20.97 6.16
CA ARG A 83 6.62 20.50 6.50
C ARG A 83 7.75 21.22 5.74
N ALA A 84 7.45 22.24 4.93
CA ALA A 84 8.34 22.82 3.91
C ALA A 84 9.57 23.59 4.44
N ASN A 85 9.64 23.84 5.75
CA ASN A 85 10.71 24.66 6.34
C ASN A 85 11.52 23.93 7.42
N SER A 86 11.42 22.61 7.55
CA SER A 86 12.08 21.89 8.64
C SER A 86 12.61 20.53 8.22
N GLU A 87 13.88 20.26 8.53
CA GLU A 87 14.40 18.91 8.67
C GLU A 87 13.57 18.18 9.73
N VAL A 88 13.00 17.02 9.38
CA VAL A 88 12.25 16.18 10.30
C VAL A 88 13.11 14.97 10.64
N THR A 89 13.48 14.84 11.91
CA THR A 89 14.10 13.61 12.41
C THR A 89 13.03 12.53 12.55
N ILE A 90 13.25 11.37 11.94
CA ILE A 90 12.40 10.20 12.07
C ILE A 90 12.59 9.62 13.47
N ARG A 91 11.49 9.49 14.22
CA ARG A 91 11.48 8.95 15.60
C ARG A 91 10.25 8.09 15.84
N HIS A 92 10.43 6.90 16.42
CA HIS A 92 9.35 5.95 16.73
C HIS A 92 8.53 6.37 17.96
N THR A 93 9.11 7.18 18.85
CA THR A 93 8.39 7.75 19.99
C THR A 93 7.81 9.13 19.65
N LYS A 94 6.61 9.41 20.17
CA LYS A 94 5.99 10.75 20.13
C LYS A 94 6.61 11.71 21.13
N GLU A 95 7.38 11.20 22.09
CA GLU A 95 8.11 11.99 23.08
C GLU A 95 9.27 12.72 22.39
N ARG A 96 9.10 14.02 22.18
CA ARG A 96 10.13 14.88 21.59
C ARG A 96 11.36 15.04 22.49
N ASP A 97 11.20 14.69 23.77
CA ASP A 97 12.12 15.05 24.86
C ASP A 97 12.97 13.89 25.38
N VAL A 98 12.98 12.71 24.72
CA VAL A 98 14.01 11.70 25.01
C VAL A 98 15.34 12.17 24.39
N PRO A 99 16.38 12.49 25.18
CA PRO A 99 17.66 12.92 24.63
C PRO A 99 18.32 11.76 23.88
N GLY A 100 18.77 11.99 22.65
CA GLY A 100 19.52 11.00 21.86
C GLY A 100 18.89 10.65 20.50
N LYS A 101 19.57 9.76 19.77
CA LYS A 101 19.11 9.23 18.48
C LYS A 101 18.03 8.17 18.70
N ASP A 102 17.19 7.97 17.68
CA ASP A 102 16.20 6.91 17.72
C ASP A 102 16.89 5.54 17.86
N PRO A 103 16.50 4.66 18.79
CA PRO A 103 17.17 3.39 19.00
C PRO A 103 17.11 2.46 17.79
N PHE A 104 16.10 2.55 16.92
CA PHE A 104 15.99 1.69 15.75
C PHE A 104 16.48 2.37 14.48
N CYS A 105 16.14 3.65 14.31
CA CYS A 105 16.45 4.40 13.10
C CYS A 105 17.79 5.13 13.15
N GLY A 106 18.41 5.26 14.33
CA GLY A 106 19.55 6.14 14.55
C GLY A 106 19.16 7.59 14.27
N GLY A 107 20.13 8.42 13.87
CA GLY A 107 19.82 9.75 13.35
C GLY A 107 19.43 9.65 11.89
N CYS A 108 18.14 9.64 11.60
CA CYS A 108 17.63 9.60 10.22
C CYS A 108 16.79 10.87 10.01
N GLN A 109 17.31 11.79 9.21
CA GLN A 109 16.71 13.10 8.95
C GLN A 109 16.14 13.13 7.54
N VAL A 110 14.97 13.75 7.40
CA VAL A 110 14.32 13.98 6.11
C VAL A 110 14.16 15.47 5.89
N ALA A 111 14.67 15.96 4.77
CA ALA A 111 14.65 17.34 4.35
C ALA A 111 13.91 17.52 3.01
N VAL A 112 13.48 18.75 2.75
CA VAL A 112 12.88 19.17 1.48
C VAL A 112 13.53 20.44 0.91
N ASP A 113 14.42 21.07 1.66
CA ASP A 113 15.18 22.24 1.19
C ASP A 113 16.31 21.77 0.26
N ARG A 114 16.20 22.10 -1.03
CA ARG A 114 17.18 21.71 -2.05
C ARG A 114 18.55 22.36 -1.84
N LYS A 115 18.69 23.35 -0.97
CA LYS A 115 20.01 23.90 -0.60
C LYS A 115 20.88 22.89 0.14
N LEU A 116 20.26 21.87 0.74
CA LEU A 116 20.94 20.76 1.42
C LEU A 116 21.41 19.66 0.46
N GLU A 117 21.35 19.88 -0.86
CA GLU A 117 21.78 18.90 -1.88
C GLU A 117 23.17 18.32 -1.60
N ASN A 118 24.15 19.15 -1.26
CA ASN A 118 25.54 18.68 -1.01
C ASN A 118 25.73 18.08 0.39
N GLU A 119 24.76 18.25 1.30
CA GLU A 119 24.79 17.67 2.64
C GLU A 119 24.00 16.36 2.74
N ALA A 120 23.17 16.06 1.73
CA ALA A 120 22.31 14.89 1.73
C ALA A 120 23.12 13.62 1.42
N ASP A 121 22.90 12.58 2.20
CA ASP A 121 23.44 11.24 1.95
C ASP A 121 22.63 10.50 0.89
N GLY A 122 21.34 10.83 0.78
CA GLY A 122 20.44 10.27 -0.21
C GLY A 122 19.45 11.30 -0.73
N ILE A 123 19.26 11.35 -2.05
CA ILE A 123 18.23 12.17 -2.70
C ILE A 123 17.09 11.27 -3.18
N ILE A 124 15.89 11.50 -2.67
CA ILE A 124 14.68 10.75 -2.97
C ILE A 124 13.92 11.40 -4.13
N PHE A 125 13.70 10.61 -5.16
CA PHE A 125 12.90 10.93 -6.32
C PHE A 125 11.56 10.19 -6.22
N ASN A 126 10.57 10.85 -5.60
CA ASN A 126 9.20 10.33 -5.66
C ASN A 126 8.69 10.44 -7.09
N THR A 127 8.49 9.30 -7.75
CA THR A 127 8.20 9.21 -9.18
C THR A 127 6.93 9.97 -9.56
N GLY A 128 5.83 9.78 -8.83
CA GLY A 128 4.58 10.48 -9.10
C GLY A 128 4.73 12.00 -9.01
N LYS A 129 5.47 12.50 -8.01
CA LYS A 129 5.78 13.94 -7.90
C LYS A 129 6.74 14.42 -8.99
N MET A 130 7.76 13.61 -9.34
CA MET A 130 8.70 13.90 -10.42
C MET A 130 7.97 14.07 -11.74
N PHE A 131 7.21 13.07 -12.19
CA PHE A 131 6.50 13.13 -13.46
C PHE A 131 5.44 14.22 -13.49
N SER A 132 4.71 14.44 -12.38
CA SER A 132 3.78 15.57 -12.28
C SER A 132 4.48 16.92 -12.42
N TYR A 133 5.66 17.09 -11.81
CA TYR A 133 6.47 18.31 -11.93
C TYR A 133 6.97 18.52 -13.36
N LEU A 134 7.55 17.48 -13.99
CA LEU A 134 8.06 17.53 -15.36
C LEU A 134 6.95 17.89 -16.34
N LYS A 135 5.81 17.20 -16.27
CA LYS A 135 4.61 17.49 -17.09
C LYS A 135 4.13 18.92 -16.89
N GLY A 136 4.05 19.40 -15.64
CA GLY A 136 3.64 20.77 -15.33
C GLY A 136 4.58 21.85 -15.85
N LYS A 137 5.86 21.52 -16.10
CA LYS A 137 6.85 22.40 -16.72
C LYS A 137 6.93 22.25 -18.25
N GLY A 138 6.08 21.43 -18.85
CA GLY A 138 6.14 21.12 -20.28
C GLY A 138 7.36 20.28 -20.67
N TYR A 139 8.03 19.65 -19.70
CA TYR A 139 9.20 18.82 -19.94
C TYR A 139 8.77 17.41 -20.34
N CYS A 140 9.17 16.99 -21.54
CA CYS A 140 9.02 15.64 -22.04
C CYS A 140 10.42 15.07 -22.26
N PRO A 141 10.87 14.06 -21.50
CA PRO A 141 12.27 13.66 -21.54
C PRO A 141 12.73 13.11 -22.91
N VAL A 142 11.82 12.74 -23.81
CA VAL A 142 12.16 12.27 -25.19
C VAL A 142 12.61 13.39 -26.13
N THR A 143 12.19 14.64 -25.95
CA THR A 143 12.34 15.69 -26.98
C THR A 143 13.43 16.72 -26.70
N THR A 144 14.06 16.69 -25.54
CA THR A 144 15.10 17.67 -25.16
C THR A 144 16.47 17.03 -25.18
N THR A 145 17.37 17.52 -26.03
CA THR A 145 18.69 16.97 -26.31
C THR A 145 19.73 17.10 -25.19
N ASN A 146 19.34 17.59 -23.99
CA ASN A 146 20.17 17.62 -22.79
C ASN A 146 19.29 17.38 -21.55
N THR A 147 19.36 16.18 -20.98
CA THR A 147 18.32 15.61 -20.09
C THR A 147 18.56 15.81 -18.60
N LEU A 148 19.75 16.28 -18.22
CA LEU A 148 20.12 16.64 -16.84
C LEU A 148 20.50 18.13 -16.72
N GLU A 149 20.06 18.98 -17.66
CA GLU A 149 20.33 20.42 -17.59
C GLU A 149 19.70 21.02 -16.32
N ARG A 150 20.56 21.55 -15.45
CA ARG A 150 20.18 22.50 -14.41
C ARG A 150 19.60 23.69 -15.16
N ALA A 151 18.27 23.89 -15.12
CA ALA A 151 17.70 25.16 -15.55
C ALA A 151 18.54 26.28 -14.93
N ASN A 152 19.06 27.20 -15.74
CA ASN A 152 20.11 28.19 -15.45
C ASN A 152 19.76 29.14 -14.28
N GLY A 153 19.67 28.60 -13.06
CA GLY A 153 19.07 29.25 -11.91
C GLY A 153 19.42 28.55 -10.61
N LYS A 154 19.10 29.20 -9.51
CA LYS A 154 19.38 28.79 -8.12
C LYS A 154 18.89 27.34 -7.88
N SER A 155 19.43 26.63 -6.87
CA SER A 155 19.03 25.24 -6.49
C SER A 155 17.52 24.99 -6.48
N ASP A 156 16.77 26.04 -6.18
CA ASP A 156 15.32 26.02 -6.02
C ASP A 156 14.56 25.90 -7.37
N GLU A 157 15.23 26.12 -8.51
CA GLU A 157 14.66 26.05 -9.87
C GLU A 157 15.16 24.85 -10.68
N ALA A 158 16.15 24.11 -10.18
CA ALA A 158 16.76 22.99 -10.88
C ALA A 158 15.78 21.82 -11.07
N ILE A 159 15.82 21.19 -12.26
CA ILE A 159 14.96 20.03 -12.59
C ILE A 159 15.50 18.77 -11.91
N PHE A 160 16.81 18.55 -11.99
CA PHE A 160 17.54 17.45 -11.35
C PHE A 160 18.72 18.01 -10.53
N PRO A 161 19.26 17.25 -9.55
CA PRO A 161 20.46 17.66 -8.84
C PRO A 161 21.67 17.78 -9.78
N ASN A 162 22.66 18.54 -9.37
CA ASN A 162 23.85 18.84 -10.15
C ASN A 162 24.76 17.61 -10.26
N GLN A 163 24.83 17.02 -11.46
CA GLN A 163 25.64 15.83 -11.70
C GLN A 163 27.15 16.09 -11.65
N ASP A 164 27.60 17.29 -12.03
CA ASP A 164 29.03 17.64 -12.04
C ASP A 164 29.60 17.83 -10.63
N LYS A 165 28.74 18.18 -9.67
CA LYS A 165 29.11 18.40 -8.26
C LYS A 165 28.67 17.28 -7.34
N ARG A 166 28.06 16.24 -7.90
CA ARG A 166 27.52 15.12 -7.14
C ARG A 166 28.63 14.40 -6.38
N ASP A 167 28.44 14.24 -5.07
CA ASP A 167 29.28 13.36 -4.27
C ASP A 167 29.04 11.90 -4.71
N LYS A 168 30.13 11.15 -4.94
CA LYS A 168 30.07 9.74 -5.33
C LYS A 168 29.54 8.83 -4.22
N GLU A 169 29.58 9.31 -2.98
CA GLU A 169 28.99 8.63 -1.81
C GLU A 169 27.49 8.92 -1.62
N GLN A 170 26.91 9.83 -2.42
CA GLN A 170 25.49 10.18 -2.38
C GLN A 170 24.64 9.21 -3.21
N PHE A 171 23.56 8.70 -2.62
CA PHE A 171 22.63 7.79 -3.28
C PHE A 171 21.45 8.54 -3.92
N TYR A 172 21.17 8.28 -5.19
CA TYR A 172 19.90 8.67 -5.80
C TYR A 172 18.92 7.52 -5.68
N ILE A 173 17.75 7.81 -5.10
CA ILE A 173 16.77 6.81 -4.71
C ILE A 173 15.50 6.96 -5.54
N PHE A 174 15.20 5.92 -6.31
CA PHE A 174 13.93 5.78 -7.01
C PHE A 174 12.84 5.38 -6.02
N TYR A 175 11.88 6.27 -5.76
CA TYR A 175 10.83 6.04 -4.77
C TYR A 175 9.46 5.96 -5.44
N GLN A 176 8.90 4.76 -5.46
CA GLN A 176 7.67 4.45 -6.18
C GLN A 176 6.64 3.81 -5.25
N ARG A 177 5.40 4.28 -5.35
CA ARG A 177 4.27 3.82 -4.54
C ARG A 177 3.16 3.21 -5.38
N GLU A 178 3.06 3.58 -6.64
CA GLU A 178 2.02 3.10 -7.55
C GLU A 178 2.44 1.78 -8.19
N SER A 179 1.49 1.01 -8.70
CA SER A 179 1.75 -0.29 -9.35
C SER A 179 2.78 -0.21 -10.50
N GLY A 180 3.34 -1.35 -10.87
CA GLY A 180 4.16 -1.51 -12.08
C GLY A 180 3.45 -1.12 -13.39
N THR A 181 2.12 -1.03 -13.38
CA THR A 181 1.32 -0.62 -14.55
C THR A 181 0.97 0.86 -14.58
N LYS A 182 0.87 1.50 -13.41
CA LYS A 182 0.42 2.88 -13.32
C LYS A 182 1.57 3.82 -13.65
N GLY A 183 1.35 4.68 -14.65
CA GLY A 183 2.43 5.51 -15.17
C GLY A 183 3.39 4.72 -16.06
N HIS A 184 2.96 3.62 -16.68
CA HIS A 184 3.82 2.84 -17.56
C HIS A 184 4.30 3.61 -18.78
N GLU A 185 3.52 4.62 -19.21
CA GLU A 185 3.87 5.52 -20.31
C GLU A 185 5.17 6.26 -20.02
N HIS A 186 5.56 6.39 -18.76
CA HIS A 186 6.85 6.98 -18.41
C HIS A 186 8.04 6.18 -18.95
N SER A 187 7.91 4.86 -19.12
CA SER A 187 9.01 4.01 -19.62
C SER A 187 9.49 4.45 -21.01
N SER A 188 8.57 4.74 -21.92
CA SER A 188 8.89 5.26 -23.25
C SER A 188 9.38 6.70 -23.23
N LEU A 189 9.02 7.45 -22.17
CA LEU A 189 9.37 8.85 -22.01
C LEU A 189 10.74 9.10 -21.38
N MET A 190 11.36 8.11 -20.75
CA MET A 190 12.62 8.25 -20.00
C MET A 190 13.85 8.05 -20.90
N THR A 191 14.81 8.98 -20.83
CA THR A 191 16.10 8.80 -21.52
C THR A 191 17.02 7.87 -20.75
N GLU A 192 18.03 7.33 -21.43
CA GLU A 192 18.99 6.40 -20.83
C GLU A 192 19.72 7.03 -19.64
N GLU A 193 20.05 8.33 -19.69
CA GLU A 193 20.74 9.03 -18.61
C GLU A 193 19.87 9.15 -17.35
N ILE A 194 18.59 9.49 -17.51
CA ILE A 194 17.67 9.63 -16.36
C ILE A 194 17.33 8.25 -15.81
N ASP A 195 17.09 7.27 -16.67
CA ASP A 195 16.75 5.90 -16.28
C ASP A 195 17.90 5.20 -15.51
N GLY A 196 19.14 5.47 -15.92
CA GLY A 196 20.35 4.90 -15.32
C GLY A 196 20.92 5.68 -14.12
N MET A 197 20.33 6.80 -13.68
CA MET A 197 20.93 7.64 -12.64
C MET A 197 20.80 7.08 -11.20
N PHE A 198 19.90 6.10 -11.01
CA PHE A 198 19.47 5.64 -9.69
C PHE A 198 20.38 4.56 -9.10
N ASN A 199 20.62 4.65 -7.79
CA ASN A 199 21.44 3.70 -7.04
C ASN A 199 20.60 2.70 -6.26
N LEU A 200 19.51 3.18 -5.67
CA LEU A 200 18.63 2.42 -4.78
C LEU A 200 17.17 2.56 -5.20
N THR A 201 16.39 1.52 -4.93
CA THR A 201 14.94 1.52 -5.10
C THR A 201 14.22 1.42 -3.76
N VAL A 202 13.14 2.19 -3.61
CA VAL A 202 12.22 2.12 -2.48
C VAL A 202 10.80 1.97 -3.01
N SER A 203 10.19 0.83 -2.69
CA SER A 203 8.81 0.53 -3.09
C SER A 203 8.18 -0.55 -2.21
N TYR A 204 6.96 -0.96 -2.53
CA TYR A 204 6.31 -2.10 -1.88
C TYR A 204 6.89 -3.46 -2.31
N ARG A 205 7.59 -3.56 -3.45
CA ARG A 205 8.16 -4.81 -3.95
C ARG A 205 9.25 -5.31 -3.00
N THR A 206 9.21 -6.61 -2.70
CA THR A 206 10.13 -7.26 -1.77
C THR A 206 11.57 -7.35 -2.30
N ASP A 207 11.76 -7.18 -3.61
CA ASP A 207 13.07 -7.12 -4.28
C ASP A 207 13.65 -5.69 -4.40
N SER A 208 13.01 -4.68 -3.80
CA SER A 208 13.56 -3.32 -3.68
C SER A 208 14.71 -3.25 -2.67
N ASP A 209 15.61 -2.28 -2.83
CA ASP A 209 16.74 -2.11 -1.88
C ASP A 209 16.29 -1.76 -0.46
N ALA A 210 15.21 -1.00 -0.32
CA ALA A 210 14.48 -0.85 0.93
C ALA A 210 12.97 -0.93 0.68
N VAL A 211 12.27 -1.76 1.45
CA VAL A 211 10.84 -2.02 1.24
C VAL A 211 10.00 -1.06 2.08
N ARG A 212 9.12 -0.30 1.41
CA ARG A 212 8.06 0.50 2.02
C ARG A 212 6.71 -0.16 1.76
N ARG A 213 6.26 -0.95 2.73
CA ARG A 213 4.96 -1.65 2.67
C ARG A 213 3.80 -0.66 2.86
N PHE A 214 2.59 -1.08 2.50
CA PHE A 214 1.37 -0.30 2.75
C PHE A 214 0.71 -0.58 4.10
N GLY A 215 1.12 -1.66 4.76
CA GLY A 215 0.72 -2.03 6.11
C GLY A 215 1.48 -3.28 6.55
N MET A 216 1.29 -3.64 7.82
CA MET A 216 1.94 -4.76 8.49
C MET A 216 0.98 -5.45 9.44
N ILE A 217 1.17 -6.77 9.65
CA ILE A 217 0.33 -7.54 10.58
C ILE A 217 0.46 -7.01 12.01
N GLU A 218 1.69 -6.75 12.46
CA GLU A 218 1.94 -6.27 13.82
C GLU A 218 1.16 -4.97 14.10
N GLU A 219 1.22 -4.02 13.18
CA GLU A 219 0.45 -2.76 13.23
C GLU A 219 -1.07 -3.03 13.23
N SER A 220 -1.55 -3.96 12.40
CA SER A 220 -2.98 -4.32 12.36
C SER A 220 -3.47 -4.99 13.66
N ILE A 221 -2.64 -5.78 14.34
CA ILE A 221 -2.96 -6.34 15.66
C ILE A 221 -2.95 -5.24 16.71
N GLN A 222 -1.96 -4.35 16.68
CA GLN A 222 -1.86 -3.21 17.59
C GLN A 222 -3.11 -2.34 17.55
N PHE A 223 -3.55 -1.92 16.35
CA PHE A 223 -4.77 -1.12 16.19
C PHE A 223 -6.05 -1.83 16.66
N ALA A 224 -6.09 -3.16 16.59
CA ALA A 224 -7.27 -3.92 16.95
C ALA A 224 -7.35 -4.28 18.43
N ARG A 225 -6.21 -4.52 19.10
CA ARG A 225 -6.19 -5.16 20.42
C ARG A 225 -5.65 -4.30 21.55
N PHE A 226 -4.97 -3.19 21.27
CA PHE A 226 -4.23 -2.46 22.28
C PHE A 226 -4.73 -1.01 22.46
N ASP A 227 -4.89 -0.62 23.73
CA ASP A 227 -4.98 0.78 24.14
C ASP A 227 -3.70 1.17 24.86
N GLY A 228 -2.93 2.04 24.22
CA GLY A 228 -1.74 2.61 24.83
C GLY A 228 -0.60 1.63 24.96
N LYS A 229 -0.58 0.75 25.97
CA LYS A 229 0.40 -0.36 26.16
C LYS A 229 -0.24 -1.68 26.55
N ASN A 230 -1.55 -1.65 26.82
CA ASN A 230 -2.26 -2.76 27.42
C ASN A 230 -3.20 -3.37 26.38
N ILE A 231 -3.37 -4.68 26.45
CA ILE A 231 -4.46 -5.35 25.73
C ILE A 231 -5.77 -4.84 26.35
N GLU A 232 -6.63 -4.25 25.52
CA GLU A 232 -7.83 -3.57 25.98
C GLU A 232 -8.91 -4.56 26.45
N TYR A 233 -9.04 -5.70 25.76
CA TYR A 233 -10.10 -6.69 25.97
C TYR A 233 -9.57 -8.13 25.92
N SER A 234 -10.24 -9.04 26.66
CA SER A 234 -10.07 -10.48 26.44
C SER A 234 -10.45 -10.86 25.01
N ASP A 235 -9.99 -12.02 24.53
CA ASP A 235 -10.32 -12.50 23.17
C ASP A 235 -11.83 -12.60 22.95
N GLU A 236 -12.55 -13.15 23.94
CA GLU A 236 -14.01 -13.27 23.91
C GLU A 236 -14.72 -11.91 23.85
N GLU A 237 -14.31 -10.95 24.69
CA GLU A 237 -14.92 -9.62 24.67
C GLU A 237 -14.60 -8.87 23.37
N TYR A 238 -13.39 -9.02 22.84
CA TYR A 238 -12.99 -8.44 21.57
C TYR A 238 -13.90 -8.92 20.43
N PHE A 239 -14.09 -10.25 20.29
CA PHE A 239 -14.94 -10.81 19.23
C PHE A 239 -16.40 -10.42 19.40
N ARG A 240 -16.92 -10.41 20.63
CA ARG A 240 -18.29 -9.94 20.90
C ARG A 240 -18.49 -8.49 20.44
N ARG A 241 -17.56 -7.59 20.78
CA ARG A 241 -17.61 -6.19 20.35
C ARG A 241 -17.45 -6.00 18.85
N LEU A 242 -16.61 -6.82 18.21
CA LEU A 242 -16.47 -6.83 16.75
C LEU A 242 -17.81 -7.16 16.09
N MET A 243 -18.54 -8.16 16.60
CA MET A 243 -19.85 -8.56 16.08
C MET A 243 -20.95 -7.54 16.38
N ASP A 244 -20.96 -6.93 17.56
CA ASP A 244 -21.95 -5.90 17.95
C ASP A 244 -21.97 -4.68 16.99
N LYS A 245 -20.85 -4.39 16.32
CA LYS A 245 -20.74 -3.31 15.33
C LYS A 245 -21.39 -3.66 13.99
N LYS A 246 -21.51 -4.95 13.65
CA LYS A 246 -21.90 -5.39 12.30
C LYS A 246 -23.39 -5.15 12.04
N THR A 247 -23.71 -4.61 10.87
CA THR A 247 -25.08 -4.28 10.46
C THR A 247 -25.53 -5.18 9.32
N LYS A 248 -26.84 -5.47 9.25
CA LYS A 248 -27.43 -6.26 8.15
C LYS A 248 -27.73 -5.44 6.88
N LYS A 249 -27.53 -4.11 6.91
CA LYS A 249 -27.91 -3.23 5.79
C LYS A 249 -27.04 -3.46 4.55
N HIS A 250 -25.73 -3.54 4.75
CA HIS A 250 -24.77 -3.85 3.70
C HIS A 250 -23.88 -4.99 4.19
N LEU A 251 -23.59 -5.93 3.30
CA LEU A 251 -22.69 -7.04 3.58
C LEU A 251 -21.23 -6.64 3.41
N ALA A 252 -20.98 -5.88 2.34
CA ALA A 252 -19.66 -5.42 1.95
C ALA A 252 -19.64 -3.90 1.68
N ALA A 253 -18.45 -3.32 1.69
CA ALA A 253 -18.20 -1.96 1.21
C ALA A 253 -17.07 -1.94 0.17
N TRP A 254 -17.13 -0.99 -0.77
CA TRP A 254 -16.09 -0.79 -1.77
C TRP A 254 -15.93 0.68 -2.14
N PHE A 255 -14.71 1.19 -1.97
CA PHE A 255 -14.37 2.58 -2.31
C PHE A 255 -13.47 2.62 -3.54
N VAL A 256 -13.94 3.26 -4.60
CA VAL A 256 -13.29 3.22 -5.91
C VAL A 256 -13.62 4.46 -6.75
N SER A 257 -12.57 5.14 -7.23
CA SER A 257 -12.69 6.31 -8.11
C SER A 257 -11.90 6.21 -9.41
N ASN A 258 -10.94 5.29 -9.51
CA ASN A 258 -10.30 4.97 -10.79
C ASN A 258 -11.05 3.77 -11.34
N CYS A 259 -11.66 3.83 -12.52
CA CYS A 259 -12.42 2.70 -13.08
C CYS A 259 -11.66 2.03 -14.24
N ASP A 260 -10.84 2.80 -14.94
CA ASP A 260 -10.37 2.48 -16.29
C ASP A 260 -8.99 3.07 -16.63
N HIS A 261 -8.27 3.70 -15.69
CA HIS A 261 -6.98 4.35 -15.99
C HIS A 261 -5.82 3.37 -16.28
N THR A 262 -6.04 2.07 -16.11
CA THR A 262 -5.08 0.98 -16.30
C THR A 262 -5.86 -0.28 -16.66
N GLU A 263 -5.27 -1.24 -17.37
CA GLU A 263 -5.96 -2.50 -17.71
C GLU A 263 -6.43 -3.25 -16.46
N GLY A 264 -5.63 -3.23 -15.39
CA GLY A 264 -6.01 -3.81 -14.10
C GLY A 264 -7.19 -3.10 -13.42
N ALA A 265 -7.36 -1.78 -13.65
CA ALA A 265 -8.52 -1.05 -13.13
C ALA A 265 -9.80 -1.48 -13.86
N VAL A 266 -9.74 -1.66 -15.18
CA VAL A 266 -10.86 -2.15 -16.01
C VAL A 266 -11.28 -3.54 -15.53
N LYS A 267 -10.36 -4.51 -15.48
CA LYS A 267 -10.64 -5.88 -14.99
C LYS A 267 -11.27 -5.88 -13.60
N ARG A 268 -10.77 -5.03 -12.71
CA ARG A 268 -11.31 -4.88 -11.36
C ARG A 268 -12.74 -4.33 -11.37
N TRP A 269 -13.01 -3.32 -12.19
CA TRP A 269 -14.35 -2.74 -12.29
C TRP A 269 -15.35 -3.78 -12.80
N GLU A 270 -15.03 -4.46 -13.90
CA GLU A 270 -15.83 -5.54 -14.48
C GLU A 270 -16.12 -6.66 -13.47
N TYR A 271 -15.10 -7.10 -12.71
CA TYR A 271 -15.30 -8.10 -11.68
C TYR A 271 -16.20 -7.59 -10.54
N GLY A 272 -16.02 -6.33 -10.11
CA GLY A 272 -16.91 -5.70 -9.13
C GLY A 272 -18.36 -5.59 -9.60
N GLU A 273 -18.59 -5.24 -10.87
CA GLU A 273 -19.93 -5.25 -11.49
C GLU A 273 -20.54 -6.64 -11.50
N SER A 274 -19.74 -7.67 -11.81
CA SER A 274 -20.22 -9.05 -11.79
C SER A 274 -20.70 -9.51 -10.40
N LEU A 275 -20.06 -9.04 -9.31
CA LEU A 275 -20.51 -9.30 -7.94
C LEU A 275 -21.80 -8.56 -7.61
N MET A 276 -21.95 -7.31 -8.06
CA MET A 276 -23.19 -6.55 -7.89
C MET A 276 -24.35 -7.20 -8.66
N ASN A 277 -24.10 -7.65 -9.89
CA ASN A 277 -25.08 -8.36 -10.71
C ASN A 277 -25.46 -9.73 -10.10
N ALA A 278 -24.53 -10.38 -9.41
CA ALA A 278 -24.81 -11.59 -8.63
C ALA A 278 -25.56 -11.33 -7.31
N GLY A 279 -25.91 -10.07 -7.00
CA GLY A 279 -26.75 -9.71 -5.87
C GLY A 279 -26.02 -9.30 -4.59
N LEU A 280 -24.71 -9.02 -4.65
CA LEU A 280 -23.96 -8.57 -3.48
C LEU A 280 -24.57 -7.29 -2.87
N ARG A 281 -24.94 -7.35 -1.59
CA ARG A 281 -25.38 -6.17 -0.81
C ARG A 281 -24.21 -5.22 -0.52
N LEU A 282 -23.84 -4.43 -1.52
CA LEU A 282 -22.66 -3.57 -1.49
C LEU A 282 -22.99 -2.13 -1.11
N TYR A 283 -22.16 -1.53 -0.26
CA TYR A 283 -22.05 -0.08 -0.14
C TYR A 283 -20.92 0.44 -1.06
N GLY A 284 -21.28 1.05 -2.18
CA GLY A 284 -20.35 1.68 -3.12
C GLY A 284 -20.17 3.19 -2.89
N GLU A 285 -18.91 3.65 -2.88
CA GLU A 285 -18.52 5.07 -2.77
C GLU A 285 -17.36 5.40 -3.74
N GLY A 286 -17.36 6.59 -4.33
CA GLY A 286 -16.32 7.06 -5.25
C GLY A 286 -16.82 7.31 -6.67
N GLU A 287 -15.93 7.81 -7.53
CA GLU A 287 -16.29 8.33 -8.86
C GLU A 287 -16.91 7.27 -9.76
N CYS A 288 -16.50 6.00 -9.64
CA CYS A 288 -17.09 4.90 -10.42
C CYS A 288 -18.55 4.63 -10.06
N PHE A 289 -18.99 5.05 -8.87
CA PHE A 289 -20.39 4.99 -8.43
C PHE A 289 -21.14 6.30 -8.64
N GLY A 290 -20.57 7.26 -9.39
CA GLY A 290 -21.16 8.58 -9.60
C GLY A 290 -21.23 9.44 -8.32
N LYS A 291 -20.46 9.10 -7.28
CA LYS A 291 -20.46 9.78 -5.99
C LYS A 291 -19.13 10.46 -5.75
N VAL A 292 -19.15 11.75 -5.42
CA VAL A 292 -17.97 12.40 -4.84
C VAL A 292 -17.73 11.78 -3.46
N THR A 293 -16.56 11.23 -3.23
CA THR A 293 -16.21 10.73 -1.90
C THR A 293 -16.13 11.90 -0.92
N GLU A 294 -16.92 11.84 0.15
CA GLU A 294 -16.82 12.80 1.25
C GLU A 294 -15.64 12.47 2.19
N ARG A 295 -14.97 11.33 1.95
CA ARG A 295 -13.72 10.97 2.62
C ARG A 295 -12.60 11.80 2.04
N SER A 296 -12.37 12.96 2.64
CA SER A 296 -11.08 13.63 2.46
C SER A 296 -9.97 12.74 3.03
N PHE A 297 -9.13 12.17 2.16
CA PHE A 297 -7.81 11.65 2.52
C PHE A 297 -6.81 12.79 2.81
N SER A 298 -7.23 14.04 2.61
CA SER A 298 -6.49 15.27 2.97
C SER A 298 -6.98 15.84 4.31
N LYS A 299 -6.13 16.56 5.03
CA LYS A 299 -6.41 17.05 6.39
C LYS A 299 -7.45 18.18 6.49
N GLU A 300 -8.06 18.65 5.40
CA GLU A 300 -8.92 19.84 5.44
C GLU A 300 -10.34 19.61 4.88
N LYS A 301 -11.34 19.67 5.79
CA LYS A 301 -12.82 19.78 5.58
C LYS A 301 -13.53 18.47 5.16
N LYS A 302 -14.76 18.08 5.59
CA LYS A 302 -15.92 18.63 6.35
C LYS A 302 -16.52 17.52 7.25
N LYS A 303 -17.31 17.91 8.26
CA LYS A 303 -18.05 17.06 9.21
C LYS A 303 -19.38 16.54 8.61
N THR A 304 -19.33 15.59 7.69
CA THR A 304 -20.50 14.72 7.39
C THR A 304 -20.26 13.35 8.01
N LYS A 305 -21.34 12.61 8.35
CA LYS A 305 -21.23 11.25 8.91
C LYS A 305 -20.64 10.33 7.83
N LYS A 306 -19.32 10.16 7.87
CA LYS A 306 -18.60 9.19 7.04
C LYS A 306 -19.18 7.79 7.30
N PHE A 307 -19.37 6.99 6.26
CA PHE A 307 -19.72 5.59 6.42
C PHE A 307 -18.65 4.90 7.30
N THR A 308 -19.06 4.19 8.34
CA THR A 308 -18.11 3.49 9.21
C THR A 308 -17.88 2.10 8.64
N LEU A 309 -16.65 1.81 8.21
CA LEU A 309 -16.31 0.53 7.57
C LEU A 309 -16.45 -0.67 8.52
N ASP A 310 -16.30 -0.45 9.82
CA ASP A 310 -16.47 -1.49 10.84
C ASP A 310 -17.91 -2.00 10.95
N ASN A 311 -18.89 -1.29 10.37
CA ASN A 311 -20.29 -1.73 10.33
C ASN A 311 -20.59 -2.84 9.29
N VAL A 312 -19.65 -3.16 8.40
CA VAL A 312 -19.79 -4.25 7.42
C VAL A 312 -18.88 -5.42 7.77
N LYS A 313 -19.24 -6.62 7.30
CA LYS A 313 -18.43 -7.83 7.51
C LYS A 313 -17.22 -7.86 6.57
N PHE A 314 -17.40 -7.38 5.33
CA PHE A 314 -16.41 -7.49 4.26
C PHE A 314 -16.03 -6.14 3.64
N TYR A 315 -14.78 -6.02 3.18
CA TYR A 315 -14.33 -4.91 2.34
C TYR A 315 -13.73 -5.45 1.04
N LEU A 316 -14.16 -4.92 -0.10
CA LEU A 316 -13.58 -5.29 -1.40
C LEU A 316 -12.22 -4.59 -1.55
N ALA A 317 -11.15 -5.29 -1.15
CA ALA A 317 -9.77 -4.85 -1.21
C ALA A 317 -9.19 -5.06 -2.62
N PHE A 318 -9.87 -4.51 -3.62
CA PHE A 318 -9.55 -4.77 -5.02
C PHE A 318 -8.55 -3.74 -5.55
N GLU A 319 -7.41 -4.23 -6.04
CA GLU A 319 -6.33 -3.39 -6.58
C GLU A 319 -6.54 -2.95 -8.02
N ASN A 320 -6.03 -1.76 -8.34
CA ASN A 320 -6.07 -1.22 -9.69
C ASN A 320 -4.98 -1.80 -10.61
N ALA A 321 -4.47 -2.98 -10.29
CA ALA A 321 -3.45 -3.68 -11.06
C ALA A 321 -3.70 -5.18 -10.93
N TYR A 322 -3.48 -5.93 -12.01
CA TYR A 322 -3.75 -7.37 -12.05
C TYR A 322 -2.43 -8.14 -12.04
N HIS A 323 -2.28 -9.03 -11.06
CA HIS A 323 -1.11 -9.84 -10.76
C HIS A 323 0.21 -9.08 -10.77
N CYS A 324 0.24 -7.83 -10.30
CA CYS A 324 1.50 -7.12 -10.12
C CYS A 324 2.20 -7.57 -8.86
N ASN A 325 3.46 -8.00 -8.99
CA ASN A 325 4.28 -8.58 -7.94
C ASN A 325 4.19 -7.76 -6.64
N ASP A 326 3.78 -8.39 -5.55
CA ASP A 326 3.72 -7.81 -4.19
C ASP A 326 2.82 -6.56 -4.03
N TYR A 327 2.02 -6.17 -5.03
CA TYR A 327 1.23 -4.92 -4.96
C TYR A 327 -0.03 -5.08 -4.11
N ILE A 328 0.11 -4.92 -2.80
CA ILE A 328 -0.97 -5.00 -1.81
C ILE A 328 -1.04 -3.68 -1.03
N SER A 329 -2.05 -2.86 -1.28
CA SER A 329 -2.11 -1.46 -0.88
C SER A 329 -2.88 -1.21 0.43
N GLU A 330 -3.15 0.06 0.75
CA GLU A 330 -3.98 0.47 1.88
C GLU A 330 -5.40 -0.12 1.84
N LYS A 331 -5.87 -0.59 0.67
CA LYS A 331 -7.16 -1.25 0.53
C LYS A 331 -7.22 -2.54 1.36
N PHE A 332 -6.16 -3.34 1.34
CA PHE A 332 -6.05 -4.56 2.13
C PHE A 332 -5.80 -4.24 3.61
N TRP A 333 -4.81 -3.38 3.88
CA TRP A 333 -4.35 -3.11 5.24
C TRP A 333 -5.27 -2.16 6.02
N ARG A 334 -5.36 -0.89 5.59
CA ARG A 334 -6.08 0.15 6.32
C ARG A 334 -7.60 0.01 6.19
N ASN A 335 -8.09 -0.18 4.97
CA ASN A 335 -9.54 -0.25 4.75
C ASN A 335 -10.09 -1.66 5.09
N GLY A 336 -9.28 -2.71 4.91
CA GLY A 336 -9.62 -4.07 5.30
C GLY A 336 -9.36 -4.31 6.80
N PHE A 337 -8.13 -4.67 7.15
CA PHE A 337 -7.77 -5.09 8.51
C PHE A 337 -7.98 -4.02 9.59
N HIS A 338 -7.55 -2.77 9.39
CA HIS A 338 -7.66 -1.74 10.44
C HIS A 338 -9.10 -1.28 10.65
N SER A 339 -10.02 -1.62 9.75
CA SER A 339 -11.45 -1.36 9.89
C SER A 339 -12.24 -2.57 10.39
N GLU A 340 -11.56 -3.60 10.90
CA GLU A 340 -12.17 -4.82 11.45
C GLU A 340 -13.11 -5.54 10.46
N THR A 341 -12.80 -5.46 9.16
CA THR A 341 -13.48 -6.23 8.11
C THR A 341 -12.61 -7.40 7.65
N VAL A 342 -13.22 -8.38 7.00
CA VAL A 342 -12.47 -9.40 6.25
C VAL A 342 -12.23 -8.88 4.82
N PRO A 343 -10.97 -8.70 4.39
CA PRO A 343 -10.68 -8.27 3.02
C PRO A 343 -11.07 -9.37 2.03
N VAL A 344 -11.86 -9.00 1.03
CA VAL A 344 -12.07 -9.78 -0.19
C VAL A 344 -11.11 -9.23 -1.24
N VAL A 345 -10.17 -10.05 -1.69
CA VAL A 345 -9.00 -9.62 -2.47
C VAL A 345 -9.19 -9.96 -3.94
N PHE A 346 -8.87 -8.99 -4.81
CA PHE A 346 -8.77 -9.14 -6.26
C PHE A 346 -7.62 -8.25 -6.74
N GLY A 347 -6.86 -8.72 -7.73
CA GLY A 347 -5.74 -7.97 -8.29
C GLY A 347 -4.40 -8.66 -7.98
N PRO A 348 -3.91 -8.68 -6.74
CA PRO A 348 -2.67 -9.40 -6.40
C PRO A 348 -2.80 -10.91 -6.69
N HIS A 349 -1.68 -11.58 -6.96
CA HIS A 349 -1.67 -13.04 -7.06
C HIS A 349 -1.90 -13.66 -5.67
N PRO A 350 -2.67 -14.78 -5.53
CA PRO A 350 -2.93 -15.41 -4.24
C PRO A 350 -1.65 -15.68 -3.42
N ASP A 351 -0.59 -16.14 -4.08
CA ASP A 351 0.70 -16.43 -3.43
C ASP A 351 1.35 -15.18 -2.83
N ASP A 352 1.22 -14.03 -3.47
CA ASP A 352 1.79 -12.78 -2.94
C ASP A 352 1.01 -12.31 -1.71
N VAL A 353 -0.31 -12.52 -1.68
CA VAL A 353 -1.14 -12.25 -0.51
C VAL A 353 -0.78 -13.21 0.63
N MET A 354 -0.66 -14.52 0.34
CA MET A 354 -0.32 -15.54 1.36
C MET A 354 1.06 -15.34 1.99
N LYS A 355 2.02 -14.70 1.30
CA LYS A 355 3.34 -14.36 1.87
C LYS A 355 3.26 -13.32 2.98
N VAL A 356 2.26 -12.44 2.96
CA VAL A 356 2.20 -11.26 3.85
C VAL A 356 0.96 -11.21 4.74
N ALA A 357 -0.12 -11.89 4.37
CA ALA A 357 -1.34 -11.93 5.14
C ALA A 357 -1.24 -12.95 6.29
N PRO A 358 -1.80 -12.67 7.46
CA PRO A 358 -1.97 -13.69 8.49
C PRO A 358 -2.76 -14.89 7.95
N PRO A 359 -2.64 -16.06 8.59
CA PRO A 359 -3.37 -17.24 8.15
C PRO A 359 -4.87 -17.02 8.36
N ASN A 360 -5.68 -17.58 7.46
CA ASN A 360 -7.13 -17.48 7.49
C ASN A 360 -7.66 -16.04 7.59
N SER A 361 -6.95 -15.00 7.14
CA SER A 361 -7.36 -13.62 7.42
C SER A 361 -8.14 -12.93 6.30
N PHE A 362 -8.23 -13.55 5.12
CA PHE A 362 -8.75 -12.93 3.91
C PHE A 362 -9.45 -13.95 3.01
N ILE A 363 -10.23 -13.45 2.06
CA ILE A 363 -10.92 -14.25 1.03
C ILE A 363 -10.38 -13.82 -0.33
N HIS A 364 -9.80 -14.73 -1.10
CA HIS A 364 -9.34 -14.42 -2.45
C HIS A 364 -10.44 -14.68 -3.49
N SER A 365 -10.66 -13.74 -4.41
CA SER A 365 -11.67 -13.87 -5.47
C SER A 365 -11.43 -15.07 -6.38
N GLU A 366 -10.16 -15.41 -6.64
CA GLU A 366 -9.77 -16.51 -7.53
C GLU A 366 -9.91 -17.90 -6.91
N TRP A 367 -10.33 -18.01 -5.64
CA TRP A 367 -10.70 -19.31 -5.04
C TRP A 367 -12.07 -19.80 -5.49
N PHE A 368 -12.83 -18.96 -6.19
CA PHE A 368 -14.20 -19.23 -6.60
C PHE A 368 -14.28 -19.41 -8.11
N THR A 369 -15.09 -20.37 -8.55
CA THR A 369 -15.31 -20.64 -9.99
C THR A 369 -16.16 -19.58 -10.66
N SER A 370 -16.92 -18.79 -9.88
CA SER A 370 -17.71 -17.67 -10.39
C SER A 370 -17.92 -16.56 -9.34
N PRO A 371 -18.20 -15.32 -9.77
CA PRO A 371 -18.63 -14.24 -8.88
C PRO A 371 -19.87 -14.61 -8.05
N ALA A 372 -20.82 -15.36 -8.61
CA ALA A 372 -22.02 -15.80 -7.90
C ALA A 372 -21.69 -16.76 -6.74
N GLN A 373 -20.73 -17.66 -6.94
CA GLN A 373 -20.26 -18.54 -5.87
C GLN A 373 -19.63 -17.74 -4.72
N LEU A 374 -18.80 -16.73 -5.03
CA LEU A 374 -18.24 -15.83 -4.03
C LEU A 374 -19.34 -15.10 -3.26
N VAL A 375 -20.31 -14.49 -3.95
CA VAL A 375 -21.43 -13.79 -3.27
C VAL A 375 -22.23 -14.75 -2.38
N SER A 376 -22.52 -15.95 -2.86
CA SER A 376 -23.22 -16.98 -2.07
C SER A 376 -22.44 -17.38 -0.82
N TYR A 377 -21.11 -17.51 -0.92
CA TYR A 377 -20.24 -17.79 0.21
C TYR A 377 -20.20 -16.65 1.24
N LEU A 378 -20.12 -15.39 0.79
CA LEU A 378 -20.17 -14.23 1.69
C LEU A 378 -21.51 -14.14 2.44
N GLU A 379 -22.62 -14.44 1.77
CA GLU A 379 -23.95 -14.49 2.41
C GLU A 379 -24.07 -15.68 3.39
N TRP A 380 -23.44 -16.82 3.10
CA TRP A 380 -23.35 -17.94 4.06
C TRP A 380 -22.57 -17.55 5.32
N LEU A 381 -21.42 -16.88 5.18
CA LEU A 381 -20.66 -16.31 6.30
C LEU A 381 -21.45 -15.23 7.05
N ASP A 382 -22.34 -14.49 6.38
CA ASP A 382 -23.20 -13.51 7.08
C ASP A 382 -24.15 -14.19 8.07
N ARG A 383 -24.61 -15.40 7.75
CA ARG A 383 -25.52 -16.21 8.59
C ARG A 383 -24.81 -17.14 9.57
N ASN A 384 -23.50 -17.30 9.45
CA ASN A 384 -22.68 -18.20 10.27
C ASN A 384 -21.56 -17.41 10.96
N ASP A 385 -21.84 -16.95 12.18
CA ASP A 385 -20.92 -16.09 12.92
C ASP A 385 -19.63 -16.81 13.33
N ASP A 386 -19.68 -18.12 13.61
CA ASP A 386 -18.48 -18.90 13.94
C ASP A 386 -17.51 -18.96 12.74
N ALA A 387 -18.02 -19.33 11.56
CA ALA A 387 -17.22 -19.38 10.33
C ALA A 387 -16.74 -17.97 9.91
N TYR A 388 -17.50 -16.93 10.20
CA TYR A 388 -17.03 -15.55 9.99
C TYR A 388 -15.90 -15.18 10.96
N LEU A 389 -16.02 -15.56 12.23
CA LEU A 389 -15.03 -15.26 13.27
C LEU A 389 -13.73 -16.05 13.09
N ASP A 390 -13.76 -17.19 12.40
CA ASP A 390 -12.54 -17.89 11.96
C ASP A 390 -11.60 -16.95 11.19
N TYR A 391 -12.14 -15.99 10.42
CA TYR A 391 -11.35 -15.00 9.70
C TYR A 391 -10.70 -13.90 10.56
N HIS A 392 -11.04 -13.84 11.85
CA HIS A 392 -10.49 -12.88 12.81
C HIS A 392 -9.61 -13.52 13.88
N GLN A 393 -9.50 -14.85 13.92
CA GLN A 393 -8.73 -15.57 14.95
C GLN A 393 -7.25 -15.17 15.00
N TRP A 394 -6.66 -14.80 13.86
CA TRP A 394 -5.27 -14.33 13.78
C TRP A 394 -4.99 -13.10 14.67
N ARG A 395 -6.00 -12.33 15.06
CA ARG A 395 -5.87 -11.18 15.96
C ARG A 395 -5.53 -11.57 17.40
N THR A 396 -5.58 -12.86 17.73
CA THR A 396 -5.18 -13.43 19.03
C THR A 396 -3.74 -13.94 19.04
N LEU A 397 -2.99 -13.73 17.96
CA LEU A 397 -1.55 -14.05 17.86
C LEU A 397 -0.71 -13.00 18.61
N LEU A 398 -0.94 -12.91 19.91
CA LEU A 398 -0.30 -11.96 20.83
C LEU A 398 0.93 -12.60 21.50
N LEU A 399 1.98 -11.81 21.73
CA LEU A 399 3.08 -12.22 22.59
C LEU A 399 2.61 -12.36 24.06
N PRO A 400 3.24 -13.23 24.87
CA PRO A 400 2.96 -13.31 26.30
C PRO A 400 3.17 -11.96 26.99
N GLN A 401 2.31 -11.61 27.97
CA GLN A 401 2.39 -10.32 28.67
C GLN A 401 3.75 -10.06 29.34
N SER A 402 4.49 -11.11 29.75
CA SER A 402 5.84 -11.00 30.32
C SER A 402 6.91 -10.54 29.33
N GLU A 403 6.64 -10.60 28.01
CA GLU A 403 7.50 -10.07 26.95
C GLU A 403 7.01 -8.69 26.44
N GLY A 404 5.91 -8.17 27.02
CA GLY A 404 5.19 -6.98 26.58
C GLY A 404 5.86 -5.64 26.93
N GLU A 405 6.94 -5.61 27.71
CA GLU A 405 7.67 -4.36 27.98
C GLU A 405 8.35 -3.78 26.72
N ASN A 406 8.55 -4.60 25.68
CA ASN A 406 9.06 -4.17 24.36
C ASN A 406 8.06 -3.36 23.51
N TYR A 407 6.82 -3.21 24.00
CA TYR A 407 5.70 -2.57 23.32
C TYR A 407 5.93 -1.08 22.97
N VAL A 408 6.61 -0.32 23.83
CA VAL A 408 6.81 1.14 23.67
C VAL A 408 7.84 1.47 22.59
N HIS A 409 8.59 0.46 22.16
CA HIS A 409 9.76 0.60 21.33
C HIS A 409 9.62 -0.12 19.99
N SER A 410 8.46 -0.68 19.63
CA SER A 410 8.33 -1.25 18.29
C SER A 410 8.50 -0.15 17.23
N ILE A 411 9.47 -0.33 16.34
CA ILE A 411 9.72 0.53 15.17
C ILE A 411 8.46 0.72 14.31
N PHE A 412 7.50 -0.20 14.43
CA PHE A 412 6.27 -0.19 13.65
C PHE A 412 5.28 0.90 14.07
N ASN A 413 5.44 1.52 15.26
CA ASN A 413 4.68 2.71 15.66
C ASN A 413 4.99 3.97 14.83
N LEU A 414 6.06 3.95 14.01
CA LEU A 414 6.41 5.02 13.09
C LEU A 414 5.30 5.32 12.07
N GLY A 415 4.50 4.30 11.73
CA GLY A 415 3.68 4.29 10.52
C GLY A 415 4.51 3.90 9.29
N VAL A 416 3.80 3.45 8.25
CA VAL A 416 4.40 2.79 7.08
C VAL A 416 5.37 3.66 6.27
N ASP A 417 5.17 4.98 6.22
CA ASP A 417 6.03 5.89 5.47
C ASP A 417 7.35 6.12 6.20
N GLU A 418 7.28 6.54 7.46
CA GLU A 418 8.44 6.76 8.32
C GLU A 418 9.26 5.48 8.53
N LEU A 419 8.62 4.31 8.62
CA LEU A 419 9.31 3.01 8.61
C LEU A 419 10.10 2.80 7.32
N GLY A 420 9.52 3.10 6.16
CA GLY A 420 10.21 2.98 4.86
C GLY A 420 11.48 3.84 4.81
N TYR A 421 11.42 5.08 5.32
CA TYR A 421 12.59 5.95 5.41
C TYR A 421 13.63 5.44 6.41
N CYS A 422 13.17 4.92 7.55
CA CYS A 422 14.04 4.29 8.53
C CYS A 422 14.81 3.13 7.89
N MET A 423 14.13 2.20 7.20
CA MET A 423 14.76 1.08 6.51
C MET A 423 15.74 1.54 5.42
N LEU A 424 15.43 2.62 4.70
CA LEU A 424 16.36 3.22 3.75
C LEU A 424 17.62 3.77 4.44
N CYS A 425 17.49 4.50 5.55
CA CYS A 425 18.62 4.99 6.33
C CYS A 425 19.49 3.82 6.84
N ARG A 426 18.88 2.71 7.28
CA ARG A 426 19.63 1.48 7.63
C ARG A 426 20.42 0.95 6.43
N LYS A 427 19.77 0.83 5.27
CA LYS A 427 20.40 0.34 4.04
C LYS A 427 21.60 1.18 3.63
N ILE A 428 21.49 2.51 3.70
CA ILE A 428 22.60 3.41 3.37
C ILE A 428 23.79 3.21 4.32
N ARG A 429 23.55 3.07 5.63
CA ARG A 429 24.62 2.77 6.61
C ARG A 429 25.30 1.44 6.35
N GLU A 430 24.53 0.40 6.08
CA GLU A 430 25.06 -0.92 5.72
C GLU A 430 25.98 -0.84 4.50
N MET A 431 25.56 -0.11 3.47
CA MET A 431 26.35 0.08 2.26
C MET A 431 27.64 0.86 2.53
N ARG A 432 27.57 1.95 3.30
CA ARG A 432 28.74 2.75 3.68
C ARG A 432 29.76 1.96 4.49
N SER A 433 29.30 1.28 5.54
CA SER A 433 30.15 0.44 6.40
C SER A 433 30.86 -0.65 5.59
N ALA A 434 30.15 -1.23 4.61
CA ALA A 434 30.70 -2.23 3.71
C ALA A 434 31.49 -1.67 2.51
N LYS A 435 31.58 -0.34 2.37
CA LYS A 435 32.13 0.36 1.20
C LYS A 435 31.50 -0.10 -0.12
N LEU A 436 30.21 -0.39 -0.10
CA LEU A 436 29.46 -0.91 -1.24
C LEU A 436 28.74 0.22 -1.99
N HIS A 437 28.92 0.23 -3.30
CA HIS A 437 28.18 1.07 -4.23
C HIS A 437 27.37 0.23 -5.19
N GLN A 438 26.36 0.86 -5.77
CA GLN A 438 25.44 0.21 -6.69
C GLN A 438 24.80 1.20 -7.66
N SER A 439 24.42 0.72 -8.83
CA SER A 439 23.53 1.41 -9.76
C SER A 439 22.61 0.46 -10.52
N TYR A 440 21.46 0.98 -10.94
CA TYR A 440 20.59 0.36 -11.92
C TYR A 440 20.99 0.85 -13.31
N LYS A 441 21.12 -0.07 -14.28
CA LYS A 441 21.29 0.31 -15.69
C LYS A 441 20.01 0.89 -16.28
N SER A 442 18.86 0.39 -15.84
CA SER A 442 17.53 0.91 -16.15
C SER A 442 16.61 0.62 -14.97
N VAL A 443 16.20 1.65 -14.23
CA VAL A 443 15.20 1.50 -13.18
C VAL A 443 13.81 1.23 -13.77
N MET A 444 13.54 1.69 -15.00
CA MET A 444 12.30 1.41 -15.73
C MET A 444 12.21 -0.07 -16.13
N LYS A 445 13.32 -0.71 -16.53
CA LYS A 445 13.35 -2.16 -16.73
C LYS A 445 12.93 -2.88 -15.44
N PHE A 446 13.55 -2.51 -14.32
CA PHE A 446 13.20 -3.10 -13.02
C PHE A 446 11.71 -2.90 -12.71
N TRP A 447 11.19 -1.68 -12.89
CA TRP A 447 9.85 -1.33 -12.41
C TRP A 447 8.71 -1.76 -13.34
N HIS A 448 8.86 -1.60 -14.66
CA HIS A 448 7.80 -1.78 -15.64
C HIS A 448 7.97 -3.02 -16.53
N TYR A 449 9.20 -3.56 -16.68
CA TYR A 449 9.47 -4.71 -17.55
C TYR A 449 9.67 -6.02 -16.77
N ASP A 450 10.42 -6.00 -15.67
CA ASP A 450 10.68 -7.18 -14.84
C ASP A 450 9.53 -7.40 -13.84
N LEU A 451 8.34 -7.68 -14.40
CA LEU A 451 7.07 -7.97 -13.72
C LEU A 451 6.53 -9.34 -14.16
N TYR A 452 5.55 -9.90 -13.44
CA TYR A 452 4.73 -10.99 -13.94
C TYR A 452 4.06 -10.59 -15.27
N ASP A 453 3.90 -11.54 -16.18
CA ASP A 453 3.44 -11.27 -17.54
C ASP A 453 2.01 -10.72 -17.55
N GLU A 454 1.16 -11.18 -16.63
CA GLU A 454 -0.23 -10.76 -16.45
C GLU A 454 -0.37 -9.31 -15.96
N CYS A 455 0.69 -8.76 -15.35
CA CYS A 455 0.79 -7.37 -14.93
C CYS A 455 1.32 -6.48 -16.06
N LYS A 456 1.97 -7.00 -17.09
CA LYS A 456 2.50 -6.16 -18.16
C LYS A 456 1.35 -5.62 -19.01
N GLU A 457 1.27 -4.30 -19.13
CA GLU A 457 0.42 -3.69 -20.16
C GLU A 457 1.13 -3.79 -21.52
N ASN A 458 0.37 -3.60 -22.61
CA ASN A 458 0.94 -3.59 -23.95
C ASN A 458 1.74 -2.29 -24.20
N ILE A 459 3.02 -2.31 -23.82
CA ILE A 459 3.88 -1.12 -23.77
C ILE A 459 5.07 -1.27 -24.71
N GLU A 460 5.36 -0.21 -25.45
CA GLU A 460 6.62 -0.08 -26.19
C GLU A 460 7.73 0.44 -25.26
N PHE A 461 8.71 -0.42 -24.99
CA PHE A 461 9.90 -0.07 -24.23
C PHE A 461 11.01 0.41 -25.15
N GLN A 462 11.84 1.33 -24.66
CA GLN A 462 13.03 1.76 -25.38
C GLN A 462 14.02 0.58 -25.54
N PRO A 463 14.76 0.46 -26.66
CA PRO A 463 15.65 -0.69 -26.89
C PRO A 463 16.70 -0.95 -25.80
N PHE A 464 17.20 0.11 -25.16
CA PHE A 464 18.17 -0.03 -24.07
C PHE A 464 17.53 -0.66 -22.81
N GLN A 465 16.24 -0.45 -22.57
CA GLN A 465 15.52 -0.99 -21.41
C GLN A 465 15.34 -2.51 -21.50
N THR A 466 15.14 -3.04 -22.70
CA THR A 466 14.85 -4.48 -22.90
C THR A 466 16.09 -5.32 -23.15
N SER A 467 17.17 -4.72 -23.66
CA SER A 467 18.43 -5.42 -23.97
C SER A 467 19.32 -5.68 -22.75
N ILE A 468 19.05 -5.06 -21.61
CA ILE A 468 19.80 -5.23 -20.36
C ILE A 468 19.55 -6.62 -19.77
N ARG A 469 20.59 -7.47 -19.73
CA ARG A 469 20.52 -8.80 -19.08
C ARG A 469 20.75 -8.75 -17.57
N GLN A 470 21.77 -8.02 -17.13
CA GLN A 470 22.07 -7.81 -15.72
C GLN A 470 21.82 -6.35 -15.38
N ASN A 471 20.67 -6.05 -14.76
CA ASN A 471 20.22 -4.69 -14.55
C ASN A 471 20.96 -3.96 -13.42
N LYS A 472 21.30 -4.71 -12.36
CA LYS A 472 21.95 -4.19 -11.17
C LYS A 472 23.46 -4.38 -11.24
N ARG A 473 24.23 -3.31 -11.02
CA ARG A 473 25.69 -3.34 -10.89
C ARG A 473 26.07 -2.96 -9.46
N SER A 474 26.92 -3.75 -8.81
CA SER A 474 27.43 -3.45 -7.46
C SER A 474 28.94 -3.62 -7.42
N TRP A 475 29.63 -2.77 -6.68
CA TRP A 475 31.09 -2.79 -6.55
C TRP A 475 31.53 -2.24 -5.19
N LYS A 476 32.74 -2.57 -4.75
CA LYS A 476 33.35 -1.97 -3.56
C LYS A 476 34.17 -0.74 -3.93
N SER A 477 34.07 0.36 -3.20
CA SER A 477 35.05 1.44 -3.28
C SER A 477 36.40 0.97 -2.75
N LEU A 478 37.47 1.45 -3.39
CA LEU A 478 38.85 1.12 -3.04
C LEU A 478 39.26 1.79 -1.71
#